data_AF-A0A932LMX3-F1
#
_entry.id   AF-A0A932LMX3-F1
#
_cell.length_a   1.000
_cell.length_b   1.000
_cell.length_c   1.000
_cell.angle_alpha   90.00
_cell.angle_beta   90.00
_cell.angle_gamma   90.00
#
_symmetry.space_group_name_H-M   'P 1'
#
loop_
_entity.id
_entity.type
_entity.pdbx_description
1 polymer ?
#
loop_
_entity_poly.entity_id
_entity_poly.type
_entity_poly.pdbx_seq_one_letter_code
_entity_poly.pdbx_strand_id
1 'polypeptide(L)'
;MLITTKTQQFTNASIFEVEVGATGLRGGDTGCGGRTYLRFKDLAGTDMRIDVLPAGDEISMVFGGDAEFENLLAGLEFAVKVLKESRVEGTPDDLAVIGTRDVP
;
A
#
# COMPACT_ATOMS: atom_id res chain seq x y z
N MET A 1 -12.10 -10.63 -4.12
CA MET A 1 -11.63 -11.20 -2.83
C MET A 1 -11.41 -10.06 -1.84
N LEU A 2 -11.89 -10.19 -0.60
CA LEU A 2 -11.74 -9.11 0.39
C LEU A 2 -10.36 -9.14 1.06
N ILE A 3 -9.68 -8.00 1.08
CA ILE A 3 -8.46 -7.76 1.84
C ILE A 3 -8.73 -6.76 2.95
N THR A 4 -8.40 -7.15 4.18
CA THR A 4 -8.25 -6.24 5.32
C THR A 4 -6.99 -5.40 5.12
N THR A 5 -7.11 -4.08 5.17
CA THR A 5 -5.99 -3.16 5.02
C THR A 5 -5.80 -2.30 6.26
N LYS A 6 -4.55 -1.89 6.50
CA LYS A 6 -4.19 -0.83 7.45
C LYS A 6 -3.82 0.42 6.65
N THR A 7 -4.20 1.59 7.16
CA THR A 7 -3.84 2.88 6.56
C THR A 7 -3.07 3.74 7.56
N GLN A 8 -2.14 4.54 7.06
CA GLN A 8 -1.43 5.54 7.83
C GLN A 8 -1.27 6.83 7.02
N GLN A 9 -1.54 7.96 7.68
CA GLN A 9 -1.35 9.30 7.16
C GLN A 9 -0.03 9.88 7.67
N PHE A 10 0.70 10.54 6.77
CA PHE A 10 1.94 11.26 7.01
C PHE A 10 1.69 12.73 6.69
N THR A 11 2.08 13.62 7.59
CA THR A 11 1.80 15.06 7.48
C THR A 11 3.09 15.83 7.71
N ASN A 12 3.53 16.55 6.67
CA ASN A 12 4.63 17.51 6.71
C ASN A 12 4.28 18.73 5.84
N ALA A 13 5.14 19.14 4.91
CA ALA A 13 4.79 20.15 3.89
C ALA A 13 3.78 19.62 2.83
N SER A 14 3.56 18.31 2.77
CA SER A 14 2.46 17.66 2.05
C SER A 14 1.76 16.61 2.94
N ILE A 15 0.55 16.19 2.55
CA ILE A 15 -0.25 15.21 3.29
C ILE A 15 -0.42 13.96 2.42
N PHE A 16 0.19 12.87 2.88
CA PHE A 16 0.30 11.62 2.14
C PHE A 16 -0.34 10.48 2.92
N GLU A 17 -1.03 9.56 2.24
CA GLU A 17 -1.63 8.38 2.85
C GLU A 17 -1.12 7.11 2.17
N VAL A 18 -0.73 6.12 2.99
CA VAL A 18 -0.42 4.76 2.54
C VAL A 18 -1.43 3.79 3.12
N GLU A 19 -2.04 2.97 2.25
CA GLU A 19 -2.89 1.85 2.64
C GLU A 19 -2.30 0.56 2.12
N VAL A 20 -2.22 -0.46 2.97
CA VAL A 20 -1.59 -1.74 2.65
C VAL A 20 -2.33 -2.89 3.34
N GLY A 21 -2.39 -4.03 2.66
CA GLY A 21 -2.90 -5.26 3.25
C GLY A 21 -2.56 -6.48 2.42
N ALA A 22 -2.57 -7.65 3.04
CA ALA A 22 -2.36 -8.92 2.37
C ALA A 22 -3.17 -10.02 3.03
N THR A 23 -3.45 -11.08 2.28
CA THR A 23 -4.22 -12.23 2.80
C THR A 23 -3.35 -13.39 3.28
N GLY A 24 -2.05 -13.14 3.46
CA GLY A 24 -1.05 -14.15 3.79
C GLY A 24 -0.62 -14.99 2.59
N LEU A 25 0.47 -15.73 2.78
CA LEU A 25 0.97 -16.70 1.80
C LEU A 25 0.04 -17.91 1.75
N ARG A 26 -0.51 -18.21 0.57
CA ARG A 26 -1.41 -19.36 0.33
C ARG A 26 -0.82 -20.44 -0.59
N GLY A 27 0.41 -20.24 -1.07
CA GLY A 27 1.09 -21.11 -2.01
C GLY A 27 0.67 -20.87 -3.47
N GLY A 28 1.57 -21.17 -4.41
CA GLY A 28 1.30 -21.01 -5.86
C GLY A 28 1.40 -19.56 -6.37
N ASP A 29 1.00 -19.36 -7.62
CA ASP A 29 0.92 -18.08 -8.33
C ASP A 29 -0.48 -17.44 -8.19
N THR A 30 -0.83 -16.48 -9.05
CA THR A 30 -2.14 -15.78 -9.03
C THR A 30 -3.36 -16.71 -8.96
N GLY A 31 -3.30 -17.95 -9.49
CA GLY A 31 -4.42 -18.89 -9.51
C GLY A 31 -4.77 -19.51 -8.15
N CYS A 32 -3.78 -19.68 -7.26
CA CYS A 32 -3.95 -20.33 -5.95
C CYS A 32 -3.40 -19.50 -4.78
N GLY A 33 -2.66 -18.43 -5.08
CA GLY A 33 -1.91 -17.63 -4.14
C GLY A 33 -2.74 -16.58 -3.41
N GLY A 34 -2.07 -15.90 -2.48
CA GLY A 34 -2.66 -14.77 -1.77
C GLY A 34 -2.87 -13.55 -2.67
N ARG A 35 -3.41 -12.49 -2.08
CA ARG A 35 -3.47 -11.16 -2.69
C ARG A 35 -2.81 -10.15 -1.77
N THR A 36 -2.19 -9.15 -2.37
CA THR A 36 -1.58 -8.02 -1.70
C THR A 36 -2.12 -6.75 -2.32
N TYR A 37 -2.45 -5.78 -1.47
CA TYR A 37 -2.90 -4.46 -1.84
C TYR A 37 -1.93 -3.42 -1.29
N LEU A 38 -1.56 -2.45 -2.12
CA LEU A 38 -0.78 -1.29 -1.74
C LEU A 38 -1.33 -0.08 -2.49
N ARG A 39 -1.56 1.02 -1.78
CA ARG A 39 -2.02 2.28 -2.36
C ARG A 39 -1.28 3.43 -1.70
N PHE A 40 -0.91 4.38 -2.55
CA PHE A 40 -0.45 5.72 -2.19
C PHE A 40 -1.53 6.73 -2.57
N LYS A 41 -1.75 7.77 -1.76
CA LYS A 41 -2.73 8.83 -2.06
C LYS A 41 -2.25 10.17 -1.55
N ASP A 42 -2.33 11.16 -2.43
CA ASP A 42 -2.25 12.57 -2.08
C ASP A 42 -3.56 12.97 -1.37
N LEU A 43 -3.44 13.44 -0.12
CA LEU A 43 -4.54 14.07 0.61
C LEU A 43 -4.47 15.60 0.51
N ALA A 44 -3.26 16.16 0.34
CA ALA A 44 -3.04 17.57 0.03
C ALA A 44 -1.55 17.83 -0.33
N GLY A 45 -1.31 18.35 -1.53
CA GLY A 45 -0.05 18.99 -1.89
C GLY A 45 1.12 18.04 -2.18
N THR A 46 0.89 16.74 -2.29
CA THR A 46 1.92 15.77 -2.69
C THR A 46 2.11 15.79 -4.21
N ASP A 47 3.27 16.21 -4.71
CA ASP A 47 3.64 16.08 -6.14
C ASP A 47 3.99 14.62 -6.44
N MET A 48 3.00 13.87 -6.95
CA MET A 48 3.11 12.46 -7.30
C MET A 48 2.59 12.22 -8.72
N ARG A 49 3.41 11.55 -9.55
CA ARG A 49 3.05 11.11 -10.90
C ARG A 49 3.18 9.60 -10.99
N ILE A 50 2.21 8.94 -11.60
CA ILE A 50 2.15 7.48 -11.73
C ILE A 50 1.93 7.14 -13.20
N ASP A 51 2.81 6.30 -13.74
CA ASP A 51 2.67 5.73 -15.07
C ASP A 51 2.46 4.21 -14.96
N VAL A 52 1.45 3.70 -15.67
CA VAL A 52 1.15 2.27 -15.78
C VAL A 52 1.25 1.89 -17.26
N LEU A 53 2.12 0.94 -17.60
CA LEU A 53 2.26 0.50 -18.99
C LEU A 53 1.00 -0.25 -19.47
N PRO A 54 0.68 -0.23 -20.79
CA PRO A 54 -0.57 -0.75 -21.32
C PRO A 54 -0.88 -2.22 -20.99
N ALA A 55 0.14 -3.04 -20.72
CA ALA A 55 -0.03 -4.45 -20.38
C ALA A 55 -0.16 -4.70 -18.86
N GLY A 56 -0.05 -3.67 -18.01
CA GLY A 56 -0.09 -3.80 -16.56
C GLY A 56 1.12 -4.54 -15.97
N ASP A 57 2.20 -4.66 -16.74
CA ASP A 57 3.45 -5.35 -16.41
C ASP A 57 4.50 -4.43 -15.76
N GLU A 58 4.30 -3.11 -15.82
CA GLU A 58 5.17 -2.12 -15.20
C GLU A 58 4.37 -0.97 -14.58
N ILE A 59 4.80 -0.55 -13.39
CA ILE A 59 4.40 0.70 -12.76
C ILE A 59 5.64 1.53 -12.49
N SER A 60 5.57 2.84 -12.72
CA SER A 60 6.59 3.78 -12.27
C SER A 60 5.94 4.95 -11.55
N MET A 61 6.64 5.48 -10.54
CA MET A 61 6.16 6.58 -9.70
C MET A 61 7.26 7.61 -9.50
N VAL A 62 6.92 8.88 -9.63
CA VAL A 62 7.82 10.01 -9.40
C VAL A 62 7.25 10.90 -8.31
N PHE A 63 8.09 11.24 -7.33
CA PHE A 63 7.77 12.06 -6.16
C PHE A 63 8.64 13.33 -6.18
N GLY A 64 8.02 14.50 -6.09
CA GLY A 64 8.65 15.79 -6.38
C GLY A 64 9.01 16.63 -5.17
N GLY A 65 10.11 16.32 -4.48
CA GLY A 65 10.65 17.15 -3.41
C GLY A 65 11.13 16.37 -2.19
N ASP A 66 11.70 17.08 -1.22
CA ASP A 66 12.22 16.48 0.02
C ASP A 66 11.07 15.99 0.92
N ALA A 67 9.94 16.71 0.94
CA ALA A 67 8.77 16.33 1.73
C ALA A 67 8.14 15.03 1.24
N GLU A 68 8.03 14.88 -0.09
CA GLU A 68 7.56 13.69 -0.76
C GLU A 68 8.53 12.51 -0.57
N PHE A 69 9.84 12.77 -0.59
CA PHE A 69 10.86 11.76 -0.29
C PHE A 69 10.70 11.21 1.13
N GLU A 70 10.61 12.08 2.14
CA GLU A 70 10.43 11.68 3.54
C GLU A 70 9.10 10.94 3.75
N ASN A 71 8.01 11.43 3.15
CA ASN A 71 6.69 10.79 3.22
C ASN A 71 6.68 9.42 2.55
N LEU A 72 7.33 9.28 1.38
CA LEU A 72 7.45 8.00 0.69
C LEU A 72 8.27 7.01 1.52
N LEU A 73 9.40 7.44 2.08
CA LEU A 73 10.24 6.57 2.92
C LEU A 73 9.45 6.05 4.13
N ALA A 74 8.82 6.94 4.89
CA ALA A 74 8.00 6.56 6.05
C ALA A 74 6.81 5.66 5.65
N GLY A 75 6.18 5.95 4.52
CA GLY A 75 5.10 5.15 3.94
C GLY A 75 5.53 3.73 3.56
N LEU A 76 6.72 3.59 2.96
CA LEU A 76 7.29 2.29 2.61
C LEU A 76 7.69 1.49 3.87
N GLU A 77 8.26 2.13 4.88
CA GLU A 77 8.57 1.48 6.16
C GLU A 77 7.32 0.94 6.85
N PHE A 78 6.25 1.75 6.89
CA PHE A 78 4.93 1.32 7.35
C PHE A 78 4.42 0.13 6.54
N ALA A 79 4.46 0.22 5.20
CA ALA A 79 3.99 -0.85 4.33
C ALA A 79 4.75 -2.16 4.56
N VAL A 80 6.09 -2.11 4.63
CA VAL A 80 6.94 -3.26 4.90
C VAL A 80 6.63 -3.89 6.26
N LYS A 81 6.40 -3.07 7.29
CA LYS A 81 6.02 -3.57 8.61
C LYS A 81 4.71 -4.37 8.53
N VAL A 82 3.67 -3.79 7.95
CA VAL A 82 2.35 -4.47 7.82
C VAL A 82 2.48 -5.75 7.01
N LEU A 83 3.21 -5.74 5.89
CA LEU A 83 3.39 -6.94 5.07
C LEU A 83 4.17 -8.05 5.78
N LYS A 84 5.15 -7.70 6.62
CA LYS A 84 5.86 -8.68 7.46
C LYS A 84 4.93 -9.33 8.48
N GLU A 85 4.10 -8.54 9.14
CA GLU A 85 3.07 -9.04 10.08
C GLU A 85 2.03 -9.90 9.36
N SER A 86 1.65 -9.52 8.14
CA SER A 86 0.59 -10.18 7.36
C SER A 86 1.03 -11.47 6.67
N ARG A 87 2.30 -11.88 6.79
CA ARG A 87 2.91 -12.90 5.93
C ARG A 87 2.26 -14.28 6.06
N VAL A 88 1.80 -14.65 7.25
CA VAL A 88 1.26 -15.99 7.53
C VAL A 88 -0.27 -15.97 7.46
N GLU A 89 -0.91 -15.17 8.31
CA GLU A 89 -2.37 -15.23 8.51
C GLU A 89 -3.14 -14.13 7.76
N GLY A 90 -2.42 -13.27 7.03
CA GLY A 90 -2.99 -12.06 6.46
C GLY A 90 -2.97 -10.89 7.45
N THR A 91 -3.39 -9.73 6.98
CA THR A 91 -3.42 -8.51 7.78
C THR A 91 -4.44 -8.64 8.90
N PRO A 92 -4.02 -8.52 10.18
CA PRO A 92 -4.94 -8.64 11.32
C PRO A 92 -6.04 -7.58 11.27
N ASP A 93 -7.24 -7.96 11.72
CA ASP A 93 -8.44 -7.13 11.82
C ASP A 93 -8.64 -6.54 13.23
N ASP A 94 -7.57 -6.48 14.01
CA ASP A 94 -7.59 -6.24 15.46
C ASP A 94 -7.72 -4.77 15.89
N LEU A 95 -7.75 -3.80 14.95
CA LEU A 95 -7.78 -2.36 15.26
C LEU A 95 -8.59 -1.50 14.26
N ALA A 96 -9.05 -0.34 14.73
CA ALA A 96 -10.14 0.48 14.18
C ALA A 96 -9.92 1.25 12.86
N VAL A 97 -8.84 1.03 12.09
CA VAL A 97 -8.68 1.70 10.79
C VAL A 97 -8.56 0.67 9.68
N ILE A 98 -9.68 -0.04 9.48
CA ILE A 98 -9.88 -1.08 8.47
C ILE A 98 -10.44 -0.42 7.21
N GLY A 99 -9.66 -0.44 6.13
CA GLY A 99 -10.24 -0.50 4.80
C GLY A 99 -10.52 -1.97 4.47
N THR A 100 -11.63 -2.24 3.78
CA THR A 100 -11.81 -3.51 3.08
C THR A 100 -11.75 -3.25 1.58
N ARG A 101 -10.82 -3.92 0.89
CA ARG A 101 -10.67 -3.81 -0.56
C ARG A 101 -11.16 -5.09 -1.22
N ASP A 102 -12.08 -4.94 -2.16
CA ASP A 102 -12.31 -6.00 -3.12
C ASP A 102 -11.24 -5.91 -4.20
N VAL A 103 -10.39 -6.93 -4.29
CA VAL A 103 -9.38 -7.06 -5.33
C VAL A 103 -9.67 -8.27 -6.21
N PRO A 104 -9.35 -8.19 -7.52
CA PRO A 104 -9.52 -9.29 -8.47
C PRO A 104 -8.83 -10.59 -8.07
#